data_AF-A0A2K8Z8U4-F1
#
_entry.id   AF-A0A2K8Z8U4-F1
#
_cell.length_a   1.000
_cell.length_b   1.000
_cell.length_c   1.000
_cell.angle_alpha   90.00
_cell.angle_beta   90.00
_cell.angle_gamma   90.00
#
_symmetry.space_group_name_H-M   'P 1'
#
loop_
_entity.id
_entity.type
_entity.pdbx_description
1 polymer ?
#
loop_
_entity_poly.entity_id
_entity_poly.type
_entity_poly.pdbx_seq_one_letter_code
_entity_poly.pdbx_strand_id
1 'polypeptide(L)'
;MQAGPPARFSSGENYAALEHRQIEAYIPLFGRYIPVRDPFTYEPEKDQYRCTHGAILRNHGLKMAGEYGSYHYIANYSACQNCPIKESCCGKRDRKSLSVTMYYREYERMQARLTSAKGKRLKRRRSAVVEPVFGSLLNYFGLRRTPGKGKTGAHKRMVMAATAYNLKKWLLAKRWPKVVTQVLALHLGGSFFAFIEGITSTAYLFLKELCNSHVRLFETRIFEA
;
A
#
# COMPACT_ATOMS: atom_id res chain seq x y z
N MET A 1 24.26 2.19 -22.53
CA MET A 1 22.94 1.72 -22.06
C MET A 1 22.39 2.74 -21.09
N GLN A 2 21.57 3.69 -21.55
CA GLN A 2 20.90 4.63 -20.66
C GLN A 2 19.67 3.93 -20.10
N ALA A 3 19.71 3.58 -18.83
CA ALA A 3 18.56 3.05 -18.11
C ALA A 3 17.45 4.10 -18.12
N GLY A 4 16.33 3.77 -18.78
CA GLY A 4 15.09 4.54 -18.66
C GLY A 4 14.67 4.69 -17.19
N PRO A 5 13.88 5.71 -16.86
CA PRO A 5 13.40 5.92 -15.49
C PRO A 5 12.77 4.63 -14.95
N PRO A 6 13.00 4.28 -13.66
CA PRO A 6 12.63 2.97 -13.12
C PRO A 6 11.16 2.68 -13.42
N ALA A 7 10.94 1.52 -14.05
CA ALA A 7 9.63 1.01 -14.43
C ALA A 7 8.63 1.21 -13.29
N ARG A 8 7.80 2.23 -13.43
CA ARG A 8 6.61 2.37 -12.59
C ARG A 8 5.71 1.19 -12.96
N PHE A 9 5.18 0.49 -11.96
CA PHE A 9 4.31 -0.68 -12.16
C PHE A 9 3.13 -0.41 -13.10
N SER A 10 2.75 0.85 -13.29
CA SER A 10 1.68 1.33 -14.17
C SER A 10 2.16 1.76 -15.56
N SER A 11 3.06 1.02 -16.22
CA SER A 11 3.50 1.29 -17.60
C SER A 11 2.71 0.47 -18.63
N GLY A 12 2.71 0.92 -19.88
CA GLY A 12 2.04 0.20 -20.99
C GLY A 12 2.66 -1.17 -21.24
N GLU A 13 3.99 -1.24 -21.24
CA GLU A 13 4.76 -2.49 -21.33
C GLU A 13 4.36 -3.49 -20.24
N ASN A 14 4.20 -3.02 -18.99
CA ASN A 14 3.77 -3.89 -17.89
C ASN A 14 2.38 -4.46 -18.15
N TYR A 15 1.45 -3.66 -18.66
CA TYR A 15 0.12 -4.16 -19.00
C TYR A 15 0.16 -5.17 -20.14
N ALA A 16 0.90 -4.89 -21.21
CA ALA A 16 1.08 -5.82 -22.32
C ALA A 16 1.72 -7.15 -21.86
N ALA A 17 2.76 -7.08 -21.01
CA ALA A 17 3.42 -8.26 -20.46
C ALA A 17 2.49 -9.09 -19.56
N LEU A 18 1.63 -8.46 -18.77
CA LEU A 18 0.64 -9.14 -17.93
C LEU A 18 -0.41 -9.85 -18.79
N GLU A 19 -0.89 -9.20 -19.86
CA GLU A 19 -1.84 -9.82 -20.79
C GLU A 19 -1.22 -10.99 -21.55
N HIS A 20 0.03 -10.85 -22.02
CA HIS A 20 0.78 -11.93 -22.66
C HIS A 20 0.94 -13.15 -21.74
N ARG A 21 1.13 -12.92 -20.44
CA ARG A 21 1.21 -13.99 -19.42
C ARG A 21 -0.16 -14.46 -18.93
N GLN A 22 -1.26 -13.95 -19.51
CA GLN A 22 -2.64 -14.28 -19.12
C GLN A 22 -2.93 -13.98 -17.64
N ILE A 23 -2.26 -12.98 -17.07
CA ILE A 23 -2.44 -12.57 -15.67
C ILE A 23 -3.51 -11.48 -15.61
N GLU A 24 -4.63 -11.78 -14.95
CA GLU A 24 -5.69 -10.81 -14.69
C GLU A 24 -5.24 -9.81 -13.61
N ALA A 25 -4.66 -8.69 -14.04
CA ALA A 25 -4.17 -7.65 -13.14
C ALA A 25 -5.15 -6.49 -12.93
N TYR A 26 -5.11 -5.92 -11.73
CA TYR A 26 -5.86 -4.73 -11.29
C TYR A 26 -4.90 -3.66 -10.79
N ILE A 27 -4.18 -3.03 -11.72
CA ILE A 27 -3.15 -2.03 -11.43
C ILE A 27 -3.68 -0.66 -11.84
N PRO A 28 -3.68 0.35 -10.95
CA PRO A 28 -4.18 1.67 -11.27
C PRO A 28 -3.39 2.29 -12.44
N LEU A 29 -4.09 3.00 -13.32
CA LEU A 29 -3.47 3.70 -14.43
C LEU A 29 -2.51 4.78 -13.96
N PHE A 30 -1.49 5.06 -14.77
CA PHE A 30 -0.59 6.15 -14.50
C PHE A 30 -1.35 7.48 -14.54
N GLY A 31 -1.12 8.36 -13.56
CA GLY A 31 -1.92 9.59 -13.37
C GLY A 31 -1.90 10.59 -14.53
N ARG A 32 -1.05 10.37 -15.55
CA ARG A 32 -1.03 11.16 -16.79
C ARG A 32 -1.89 10.58 -17.92
N TYR A 33 -2.41 9.37 -17.77
CA TYR A 33 -3.28 8.78 -18.79
C TYR A 33 -4.70 9.34 -18.64
N ILE A 34 -5.19 9.94 -19.72
CA ILE A 34 -6.53 10.50 -19.80
C ILE A 34 -7.37 9.53 -20.65
N PRO A 35 -8.32 8.78 -20.06
CA PRO A 35 -9.13 7.81 -20.78
C PRO A 35 -10.13 8.47 -21.73
N VAL A 36 -10.77 9.56 -21.28
CA VAL A 36 -11.78 10.29 -22.06
C VAL A 36 -11.17 11.58 -22.55
N ARG A 37 -11.09 11.74 -23.88
CA ARG A 37 -10.44 12.88 -24.53
C ARG A 37 -11.47 13.84 -25.11
N ASP A 38 -12.37 14.38 -24.29
CA ASP A 38 -13.36 15.38 -24.72
C ASP A 38 -12.65 16.63 -25.29
N PRO A 39 -13.05 17.22 -26.44
CA PRO A 39 -14.19 16.94 -27.33
C PRO A 39 -13.94 15.97 -28.51
N PHE A 40 -13.07 14.98 -28.33
CA PHE A 40 -12.67 14.04 -29.38
C PHE A 40 -13.23 12.63 -29.14
N THR A 41 -13.88 12.08 -30.17
CA THR A 41 -14.36 10.70 -30.21
C THR A 41 -13.48 9.89 -31.16
N TYR A 42 -13.04 8.71 -30.74
CA TYR A 42 -12.22 7.82 -31.58
C TYR A 42 -13.11 6.96 -32.49
N GLU A 43 -12.83 6.95 -33.79
CA GLU A 43 -13.48 6.11 -34.79
C GLU A 43 -12.53 4.96 -35.19
N PRO A 44 -12.77 3.72 -34.73
CA PRO A 44 -11.84 2.60 -34.94
C PRO A 44 -11.76 2.16 -36.41
N GLU A 45 -12.84 2.33 -37.19
CA GLU A 45 -12.90 1.90 -38.60
C GLU A 45 -11.90 2.63 -39.50
N LYS A 46 -11.66 3.91 -39.23
CA LYS A 46 -10.80 4.79 -40.04
C LYS A 46 -9.52 5.19 -39.32
N ASP A 47 -9.31 4.67 -38.11
CA ASP A 47 -8.23 5.04 -37.20
C ASP A 47 -8.03 6.58 -37.12
N GLN A 48 -9.09 7.28 -36.73
CA GLN A 48 -9.12 8.74 -36.67
C GLN A 48 -9.91 9.23 -35.47
N TYR A 49 -9.64 10.46 -35.03
CA TYR A 49 -10.46 11.13 -34.03
C TYR A 49 -11.37 12.17 -34.69
N ARG A 50 -12.64 12.17 -34.31
CA ARG A 50 -13.61 13.19 -34.68
C ARG A 50 -13.78 14.19 -33.55
N CYS A 51 -13.61 15.47 -33.84
CA CYS A 51 -13.98 16.57 -32.97
C CYS A 51 -15.49 16.82 -33.05
N THR A 52 -16.14 17.16 -31.93
CA THR A 52 -17.55 17.59 -31.92
C THR A 52 -17.82 18.81 -32.81
N HIS A 53 -16.80 19.65 -33.04
CA HIS A 53 -16.87 20.82 -33.93
C HIS A 53 -16.51 20.50 -35.40
N GLY A 54 -16.50 19.23 -35.81
CA GLY A 54 -16.39 18.83 -37.22
C GLY A 54 -14.96 18.59 -37.75
N ALA A 55 -13.92 18.92 -36.98
CA ALA A 55 -12.54 18.61 -37.37
C ALA A 55 -12.24 17.10 -37.28
N ILE A 56 -11.56 16.56 -38.30
CA ILE A 56 -11.08 15.17 -38.33
C ILE A 56 -9.56 15.17 -38.09
N LEU A 57 -9.12 14.36 -37.13
CA LEU A 57 -7.72 14.17 -36.78
C LEU A 57 -7.27 12.79 -37.28
N ARG A 58 -6.46 12.77 -38.33
CA ARG A 58 -5.97 11.54 -38.95
C ARG A 58 -4.72 11.04 -38.25
N ASN A 59 -4.48 9.74 -38.27
CA ASN A 59 -3.23 9.15 -37.79
C ASN A 59 -2.08 9.51 -38.74
N HIS A 60 -1.03 10.17 -38.20
CA HIS A 60 0.21 10.51 -38.90
C HIS A 60 1.34 9.51 -38.61
N GLY A 61 1.01 8.37 -38.02
CA GLY A 61 1.93 7.29 -37.72
C GLY A 61 2.49 7.32 -36.30
N LEU A 62 3.30 6.30 -36.03
CA LEU A 62 3.94 6.05 -34.76
C LEU A 62 5.30 6.75 -34.72
N LYS A 63 5.51 7.60 -33.72
CA LYS A 63 6.84 8.16 -33.42
C LYS A 63 7.41 7.46 -32.20
N MET A 64 8.64 6.97 -32.34
CA MET A 64 9.40 6.34 -31.27
C MET A 64 10.36 7.34 -30.64
N ALA A 65 10.48 7.28 -29.32
CA ALA A 65 11.42 8.01 -28.48
C ALA A 65 12.06 7.00 -27.51
N GLY A 66 13.07 6.29 -27.99
CA GLY A 66 13.64 5.13 -27.28
C GLY A 66 12.64 3.97 -27.26
N GLU A 67 12.39 3.40 -26.08
CA GLU A 67 11.43 2.30 -25.86
C GLU A 67 9.97 2.78 -25.87
N TYR A 68 9.74 4.09 -25.75
CA TYR A 68 8.40 4.67 -25.72
C TYR A 68 7.99 5.12 -27.11
N GLY A 69 6.73 4.88 -27.47
CA GLY A 69 6.18 5.38 -28.72
C GLY A 69 4.74 5.84 -28.58
N SER A 70 4.39 6.80 -29.43
CA SER A 70 3.06 7.36 -29.51
C SER A 70 2.60 7.58 -30.95
N TYR A 71 1.35 7.23 -31.21
CA TYR A 71 0.62 7.64 -32.40
C TYR A 71 0.28 9.12 -32.32
N HIS A 72 0.49 9.82 -33.43
CA HIS A 72 0.17 11.23 -33.54
C HIS A 72 -1.07 11.41 -34.41
N TYR A 73 -2.11 12.01 -33.85
CA TYR A 73 -3.31 12.37 -34.59
C TYR A 73 -3.33 13.89 -34.78
N ILE A 74 -3.44 14.36 -36.02
CA ILE A 74 -3.32 15.78 -36.35
C ILE A 74 -4.52 16.21 -37.19
N ALA A 75 -5.10 17.36 -36.84
CA ALA A 75 -6.20 17.97 -37.59
C ALA A 75 -5.68 18.70 -38.83
N ASN A 76 -6.54 18.84 -39.84
CA ASN A 76 -6.31 19.76 -40.93
C ASN A 76 -6.35 21.21 -40.42
N TYR A 77 -5.45 22.05 -40.96
CA TYR A 77 -5.34 23.46 -40.56
C TYR A 77 -6.65 24.23 -40.80
N SER A 78 -7.24 24.08 -41.99
CA SER A 78 -8.49 24.75 -42.37
C SER A 78 -9.66 24.42 -41.45
N ALA A 79 -9.72 23.19 -40.92
CA ALA A 79 -10.77 22.76 -40.01
C ALA A 79 -10.68 23.41 -38.62
N CYS A 80 -9.47 23.83 -38.19
CA CYS A 80 -9.27 24.48 -36.89
C CYS A 80 -9.15 26.01 -36.97
N GLN A 81 -8.98 26.57 -38.17
CA GLN A 81 -8.67 28.01 -38.34
C GLN A 81 -9.79 28.91 -37.80
N ASN A 82 -11.05 28.59 -38.10
CA ASN A 82 -12.25 29.37 -37.74
C ASN A 82 -13.09 28.67 -36.64
N CYS A 83 -12.45 27.83 -35.81
CA CYS A 83 -13.16 27.10 -34.75
C CYS A 83 -13.42 28.02 -33.54
N PRO A 84 -14.64 28.06 -32.97
CA PRO A 84 -14.97 28.94 -31.83
C PRO A 84 -14.17 28.61 -30.56
N ILE A 85 -13.71 27.36 -30.41
CA ILE A 85 -12.92 26.90 -29.27
C ILE A 85 -11.42 26.82 -29.57
N LYS A 86 -10.92 27.52 -30.60
CA LYS A 86 -9.52 27.40 -31.05
C LYS A 86 -8.53 27.73 -29.93
N GLU A 87 -8.75 28.82 -29.21
CA GLU A 87 -7.85 29.26 -28.14
C GLU A 87 -7.77 28.24 -27.00
N SER A 88 -8.90 27.73 -26.53
CA SER A 88 -8.94 26.73 -25.45
C SER A 88 -8.45 25.35 -25.90
N CYS A 89 -8.75 24.96 -27.15
CA CYS A 89 -8.43 23.62 -27.67
C CYS A 89 -6.99 23.50 -28.17
N CYS A 90 -6.51 24.47 -28.95
CA CYS A 90 -5.19 24.44 -29.62
C CYS A 90 -4.13 25.25 -28.87
N GLY A 91 -4.53 26.19 -28.00
CA GLY A 91 -3.60 27.11 -27.34
C GLY A 91 -2.85 27.96 -28.37
N LYS A 92 -1.51 27.98 -28.26
CA LYS A 92 -0.63 28.70 -29.19
C LYS A 92 -0.39 27.99 -30.53
N ARG A 93 -0.97 26.81 -30.75
CA ARG A 93 -0.76 26.02 -31.98
C ARG A 93 -1.81 26.38 -33.02
N ASP A 94 -1.39 26.32 -34.27
CA ASP A 94 -2.26 26.54 -35.43
C ASP A 94 -3.40 25.54 -35.58
N ARG A 95 -3.17 24.31 -35.10
CA ARG A 95 -4.08 23.17 -35.24
C ARG A 95 -3.93 22.21 -34.07
N LYS A 96 -4.96 21.40 -33.84
CA LYS A 96 -4.93 20.37 -32.81
C LYS A 96 -4.03 19.20 -33.22
N SER A 97 -3.21 18.77 -32.28
CA SER A 97 -2.49 17.49 -32.34
C SER A 97 -2.71 16.74 -31.03
N LEU A 98 -3.05 15.46 -31.13
CA LEU A 98 -3.15 14.51 -30.03
C LEU A 98 -2.00 13.51 -30.14
N SER A 99 -1.39 13.19 -29.00
CA SER A 99 -0.42 12.10 -28.88
C SER A 99 -1.05 11.02 -28.02
N VAL A 100 -1.12 9.82 -28.57
CA VAL A 100 -1.73 8.64 -27.94
C VAL A 100 -0.65 7.58 -27.83
N THR A 101 -0.45 7.02 -26.64
CA THR A 101 0.55 5.97 -26.42
C THR A 101 0.32 4.75 -27.32
N MET A 102 1.39 4.07 -27.75
CA MET A 102 1.27 2.84 -28.52
C MET A 102 0.43 1.77 -27.81
N TYR A 103 0.49 1.75 -26.48
CA TYR A 103 -0.21 0.79 -25.62
C TYR A 103 -1.65 1.23 -25.24
N TYR A 104 -2.29 2.07 -26.04
CA TYR A 104 -3.57 2.68 -25.64
C TYR A 104 -4.66 1.63 -25.37
N ARG A 105 -4.65 0.52 -26.12
CA ARG A 105 -5.64 -0.57 -25.98
C ARG A 105 -5.50 -1.27 -24.64
N GLU A 106 -4.28 -1.51 -24.20
CA GLU A 106 -3.96 -2.13 -22.92
C GLU A 106 -4.40 -1.23 -21.76
N TYR A 107 -4.20 0.08 -21.90
CA TYR A 107 -4.71 1.06 -20.94
C TYR A 107 -6.25 1.08 -20.90
N GLU A 108 -6.94 1.01 -22.04
CA GLU A 108 -8.42 0.98 -22.09
C GLU A 108 -8.99 -0.28 -21.45
N ARG A 109 -8.40 -1.45 -21.74
CA ARG A 109 -8.77 -2.72 -21.09
C ARG A 109 -8.56 -2.65 -19.58
N MET A 110 -7.40 -2.13 -19.14
CA MET A 110 -7.12 -1.95 -17.72
C MET A 110 -8.10 -0.96 -17.07
N GLN A 111 -8.44 0.13 -17.75
CA GLN A 111 -9.45 1.08 -17.28
C GLN A 111 -10.80 0.38 -17.06
N ALA A 112 -11.26 -0.40 -18.04
CA ALA A 112 -12.51 -1.16 -17.95
C ALA A 112 -12.50 -2.15 -16.78
N ARG A 113 -11.37 -2.84 -16.55
CA ARG A 113 -11.20 -3.73 -15.38
C ARG A 113 -11.27 -2.96 -14.07
N LEU A 114 -10.63 -1.79 -13.98
CA LEU A 114 -10.62 -0.96 -12.77
C LEU A 114 -11.97 -0.32 -12.46
N THR A 115 -12.75 0.07 -13.47
CA THR A 115 -14.08 0.67 -13.30
C THR A 115 -15.15 -0.35 -12.92
N SER A 116 -14.92 -1.65 -13.19
CA SER A 116 -15.78 -2.74 -12.76
C SER A 116 -15.99 -2.79 -11.24
N ALA A 117 -17.08 -3.43 -10.80
CA ALA A 117 -17.37 -3.63 -9.37
C ALA A 117 -16.23 -4.40 -8.66
N LYS A 118 -15.68 -5.43 -9.31
CA LYS A 118 -14.53 -6.21 -8.82
C LYS A 118 -13.29 -5.33 -8.67
N GLY A 119 -12.97 -4.52 -9.68
CA GLY A 119 -11.84 -3.58 -9.64
C GLY A 119 -11.94 -2.55 -8.53
N LYS A 120 -13.12 -1.92 -8.39
CA LYS A 120 -13.40 -0.98 -7.28
C LYS A 120 -13.25 -1.64 -5.90
N ARG A 121 -13.77 -2.86 -5.72
CA ARG A 121 -13.63 -3.63 -4.47
C ARG A 121 -12.17 -3.95 -4.16
N LEU A 122 -11.41 -4.45 -5.13
CA LEU A 122 -10.00 -4.78 -4.97
C LEU A 122 -9.15 -3.54 -4.65
N LYS A 123 -9.42 -2.42 -5.32
CA LYS A 123 -8.77 -1.13 -5.01
C LYS A 123 -9.00 -0.73 -3.56
N ARG A 124 -10.26 -0.74 -3.10
CA ARG A 124 -10.60 -0.42 -1.70
C ARG A 124 -9.90 -1.35 -0.71
N ARG A 125 -9.90 -2.67 -0.97
CA ARG A 125 -9.24 -3.66 -0.10
C ARG A 125 -7.73 -3.40 0.00
N ARG A 126 -7.07 -3.09 -1.12
CA ARG A 126 -5.62 -2.80 -1.13
C ARG A 126 -5.31 -1.56 -0.30
N SER A 127 -6.04 -0.46 -0.51
CA SER A 127 -5.84 0.76 0.29
C SER A 127 -6.09 0.52 1.78
N ALA A 128 -7.13 -0.23 2.14
CA ALA A 128 -7.43 -0.53 3.54
C ALA A 128 -6.37 -1.40 4.24
N VAL A 129 -5.65 -2.25 3.51
CA VAL A 129 -4.63 -3.14 4.11
C VAL A 129 -3.27 -2.47 4.13
N VAL A 130 -2.89 -1.78 3.05
CA VAL A 130 -1.52 -1.32 2.84
C VAL A 130 -1.27 0.03 3.52
N GLU A 131 -2.22 0.96 3.45
CA GLU A 131 -2.04 2.30 4.03
C GLU A 131 -1.85 2.27 5.56
N PRO A 132 -2.59 1.47 6.35
CA PRO A 132 -2.35 1.41 7.80
C PRO A 132 -1.00 0.81 8.16
N VAL A 133 -0.50 -0.15 7.37
CA VAL A 133 0.83 -0.74 7.56
C VAL A 133 1.90 0.33 7.34
N PHE A 134 1.84 1.05 6.21
CA PHE A 134 2.78 2.13 5.92
C PHE A 134 2.70 3.26 6.94
N GLY A 135 1.49 3.70 7.30
CA GLY A 135 1.27 4.70 8.35
C GLY A 135 1.89 4.28 9.68
N SER A 136 1.73 3.00 10.05
CA SER A 136 2.34 2.45 11.26
C SER A 136 3.86 2.47 11.20
N LEU A 137 4.44 1.97 10.09
CA LEU A 137 5.88 1.90 9.90
C LEU A 137 6.54 3.29 9.91
N LEU A 138 5.90 4.27 9.28
CA LEU A 138 6.41 5.65 9.22
C LEU A 138 6.32 6.34 10.59
N ASN A 139 5.19 6.23 11.29
CA ASN A 139 4.92 7.02 12.50
C ASN A 139 5.42 6.35 13.80
N TYR A 140 5.32 5.02 13.91
CA TYR A 140 5.64 4.31 15.16
C TYR A 140 6.94 3.48 15.10
N PHE A 141 7.33 3.00 13.92
CA PHE A 141 8.56 2.19 13.76
C PHE A 141 9.75 2.99 13.20
N GLY A 142 9.65 4.33 13.20
CA GLY A 142 10.79 5.21 12.90
C GLY A 142 11.26 5.19 11.45
N LEU A 143 10.42 4.79 10.47
CA LEU A 143 10.79 4.83 9.06
C LEU A 143 10.59 6.20 8.39
N ARG A 144 10.02 7.20 9.09
CA ARG A 144 9.84 8.56 8.53
C ARG A 144 11.16 9.26 8.17
N ARG A 145 12.23 9.03 8.95
CA ARG A 145 13.57 9.56 8.69
C ARG A 145 14.59 8.49 9.04
N THR A 146 15.43 8.10 8.09
CA THR A 146 16.55 7.16 8.31
C THR A 146 17.83 7.95 8.60
N PRO A 147 18.34 7.97 9.86
CA PRO A 147 19.53 8.72 10.24
C PRO A 147 20.83 8.07 9.75
N GLY A 148 20.78 6.81 9.31
CA GLY A 148 21.93 6.10 8.75
C GLY A 148 22.27 6.57 7.34
N LYS A 149 23.57 6.70 7.04
CA LYS A 149 24.06 6.99 5.69
C LYS A 149 24.13 5.71 4.85
N GLY A 150 23.70 5.81 3.59
CA GLY A 150 23.84 4.74 2.60
C GLY A 150 22.74 3.66 2.61
N LYS A 151 22.70 2.88 1.53
CA LYS A 151 21.67 1.87 1.27
C LYS A 151 21.62 0.77 2.33
N THR A 152 22.78 0.34 2.83
CA THR A 152 22.90 -0.73 3.83
C THR A 152 22.26 -0.33 5.16
N GLY A 153 22.47 0.91 5.62
CA GLY A 153 21.88 1.41 6.86
C GLY A 153 20.35 1.51 6.77
N ALA A 154 19.83 2.00 5.64
CA ALA A 154 18.39 2.04 5.38
C ALA A 154 17.79 0.63 5.36
N HIS A 155 18.44 -0.32 4.68
CA HIS A 155 17.98 -1.71 4.58
C HIS A 155 17.86 -2.39 5.95
N LYS A 156 18.91 -2.31 6.79
CA LYS A 156 18.88 -2.87 8.16
C LYS A 156 17.68 -2.35 8.95
N ARG A 157 17.43 -1.04 8.86
CA ARG A 157 16.33 -0.40 9.59
C ARG A 157 14.95 -0.81 9.06
N MET A 158 14.80 -0.91 7.73
CA MET A 158 13.56 -1.40 7.11
C MET A 158 13.25 -2.83 7.56
N VAL A 159 14.25 -3.72 7.55
CA VAL A 159 14.08 -5.11 7.99
C VAL A 159 13.71 -5.16 9.47
N MET A 160 14.42 -4.45 10.34
CA MET A 160 14.09 -4.40 11.78
C MET A 160 12.68 -3.86 12.05
N ALA A 161 12.28 -2.79 11.37
CA ALA A 161 10.94 -2.22 11.50
C ALA A 161 9.85 -3.18 11.01
N ALA A 162 10.09 -3.87 9.89
CA ALA A 162 9.18 -4.89 9.37
C ALA A 162 9.05 -6.09 10.33
N THR A 163 10.16 -6.57 10.89
CA THR A 163 10.18 -7.65 11.88
C THR A 163 9.41 -7.26 13.14
N ALA A 164 9.67 -6.07 13.68
CA ALA A 164 8.97 -5.57 14.86
C ALA A 164 7.46 -5.38 14.61
N TYR A 165 7.08 -4.86 13.44
CA TYR A 165 5.68 -4.75 13.03
C TYR A 165 4.99 -6.12 12.93
N ASN A 166 5.66 -7.09 12.28
CA ASN A 166 5.15 -8.45 12.15
C ASN A 166 5.01 -9.14 13.50
N LEU A 167 5.99 -8.98 14.40
CA LEU A 167 5.93 -9.52 15.76
C LEU A 167 4.76 -8.92 16.55
N LYS A 168 4.58 -7.59 16.52
CA LYS A 168 3.43 -6.92 17.15
C LYS A 168 2.11 -7.47 16.61
N LYS A 169 1.99 -7.62 15.29
CA LYS A 169 0.78 -8.17 14.65
C LYS A 169 0.53 -9.61 15.08
N TRP A 170 1.58 -10.44 15.16
CA TRP A 170 1.48 -11.83 15.61
C TRP A 170 1.01 -11.95 17.05
N LEU A 171 1.58 -11.15 17.96
CA LEU A 171 1.20 -11.10 19.37
C LEU A 171 -0.27 -10.67 19.56
N LEU A 172 -0.75 -9.71 18.75
CA LEU A 172 -2.15 -9.25 18.80
C LEU A 172 -3.12 -10.24 18.14
N ALA A 173 -2.68 -10.99 17.14
CA ALA A 173 -3.50 -12.01 16.46
C ALA A 173 -3.73 -13.24 17.35
N LYS A 174 -2.75 -13.59 18.20
CA LYS A 174 -2.92 -14.54 19.29
C LYS A 174 -3.79 -13.86 20.35
N ARG A 175 -5.11 -14.08 20.28
CA ARG A 175 -6.07 -13.63 21.28
C ARG A 175 -5.76 -14.39 22.58
N TRP A 176 -4.87 -13.85 23.40
CA TRP A 176 -4.63 -14.37 24.74
C TRP A 176 -5.97 -14.34 25.47
N PRO A 177 -6.38 -15.42 26.18
CA PRO A 177 -7.60 -15.40 26.95
C PRO A 177 -7.50 -14.18 27.87
N LYS A 178 -8.48 -13.28 27.78
CA LYS A 178 -8.61 -12.22 28.77
C LYS A 178 -8.76 -12.94 30.10
N VAL A 179 -7.77 -12.82 30.98
CA VAL A 179 -7.88 -13.35 32.33
C VAL A 179 -9.09 -12.64 32.93
N VAL A 180 -10.20 -13.37 33.08
CA VAL A 180 -11.36 -12.89 33.81
C VAL A 180 -10.93 -12.95 35.27
N THR A 181 -10.41 -11.85 35.79
CA THR A 181 -10.28 -11.67 37.24
C THR A 181 -11.69 -11.62 37.81
N GLN A 182 -12.20 -12.78 38.24
CA GLN A 182 -13.33 -12.80 39.16
C GLN A 182 -12.86 -12.12 40.45
N VAL A 183 -13.31 -10.90 40.66
CA VAL A 183 -13.24 -10.27 41.98
C VAL A 183 -14.22 -11.06 42.84
N LEU A 184 -13.70 -12.01 43.63
CA LEU A 184 -14.49 -12.66 44.66
C LEU A 184 -14.84 -11.57 45.68
N ALA A 185 -16.06 -11.07 45.62
CA ALA A 185 -16.57 -10.18 46.66
C ALA A 185 -16.60 -10.99 47.96
N LEU A 186 -15.64 -10.73 48.85
CA LEU A 186 -15.70 -11.22 50.21
C LEU A 186 -16.95 -10.58 50.84
N HIS A 187 -18.02 -11.36 50.96
CA HIS A 187 -19.14 -10.97 51.80
C HIS A 187 -18.61 -10.80 53.22
N LEU A 188 -18.59 -9.54 53.68
CA LEU A 188 -18.38 -9.18 55.08
C LEU A 188 -19.59 -9.64 55.91
N GLY A 189 -19.72 -10.96 56.07
CA GLY A 189 -20.71 -11.61 56.91
C GLY A 189 -20.04 -12.14 58.17
N GLY A 190 -20.00 -11.31 59.23
CA GLY A 190 -19.95 -11.70 60.64
C GLY A 190 -18.82 -12.59 61.17
N SER A 191 -17.88 -13.06 60.34
CA SER A 191 -16.90 -14.09 60.72
C SER A 191 -15.44 -13.64 60.57
N PHE A 192 -15.21 -12.32 60.45
CA PHE A 192 -13.86 -11.75 60.26
C PHE A 192 -13.02 -11.76 61.56
N PHE A 193 -13.66 -11.79 62.73
CA PHE A 193 -12.94 -11.84 64.01
C PHE A 193 -12.40 -13.24 64.36
N ALA A 194 -13.04 -14.31 63.91
CA ALA A 194 -12.59 -15.67 64.23
C ALA A 194 -11.36 -16.11 63.41
N PHE A 195 -11.06 -15.45 62.29
CA PHE A 195 -9.93 -15.82 61.42
C PHE A 195 -8.62 -15.11 61.82
N ILE A 196 -8.70 -13.92 62.44
CA ILE A 196 -7.51 -13.16 62.87
C ILE A 196 -6.81 -13.87 64.05
N GLU A 197 -7.53 -14.50 64.97
CA GLU A 197 -6.91 -15.22 66.10
C GLU A 197 -6.31 -16.59 65.70
N GLY A 198 -6.75 -17.19 64.58
CA GLY A 198 -6.17 -18.44 64.08
C GLY A 198 -4.84 -18.27 63.32
N ILE A 199 -4.60 -17.08 62.74
CA ILE A 199 -3.39 -16.78 61.96
C ILE A 199 -2.21 -16.45 62.86
N THR A 200 -2.42 -15.85 64.04
CA THR A 200 -1.32 -15.47 64.94
C THR A 200 -0.64 -16.68 65.59
N SER A 201 -1.34 -17.79 65.80
CA SER A 201 -0.76 -19.02 66.37
C SER A 201 -0.02 -19.86 65.32
N THR A 202 -0.55 -19.96 64.10
CA THR A 202 0.04 -20.77 63.01
C THR A 202 1.22 -20.07 62.32
N ALA A 203 1.21 -18.73 62.23
CA ALA A 203 2.33 -17.97 61.70
C ALA A 203 3.58 -18.05 62.60
N TYR A 204 3.41 -18.12 63.93
CA TYR A 204 4.54 -18.18 64.87
C TYR A 204 5.26 -19.54 64.84
N LEU A 205 4.54 -20.63 64.57
CA LEU A 205 5.14 -21.97 64.42
C LEU A 205 5.85 -22.13 63.06
N PHE A 206 5.30 -21.57 61.98
CA PHE A 206 5.88 -21.68 60.63
C PHE A 206 7.13 -20.80 60.44
N LEU A 207 7.20 -19.63 61.08
CA LEU A 207 8.41 -18.79 61.09
C LEU A 207 9.58 -19.43 61.86
N LYS A 208 9.30 -20.30 62.85
CA LYS A 208 10.33 -21.00 63.61
C LYS A 208 10.94 -22.19 62.84
N GLU A 209 10.18 -22.83 61.94
CA GLU A 209 10.67 -23.91 61.07
C GLU A 209 11.46 -23.40 59.84
N LEU A 210 11.09 -22.24 59.27
CA LEU A 210 11.79 -21.64 58.13
C LEU A 210 13.15 -21.03 58.50
N CYS A 211 13.34 -20.59 59.74
CA CYS A 211 14.62 -20.04 60.20
C CYS A 211 15.71 -21.12 60.37
N ASN A 212 15.32 -22.38 60.64
CA ASN A 212 16.26 -23.48 60.89
C ASN A 212 16.67 -24.25 59.63
N SER A 213 15.97 -24.05 58.51
CA SER A 213 16.20 -24.78 57.25
C SER A 213 16.98 -23.98 56.20
N HIS A 214 17.15 -22.66 56.38
CA HIS A 214 17.83 -21.78 55.42
C HIS A 214 19.37 -21.68 55.59
N VAL A 215 19.97 -22.31 56.60
CA VAL A 215 21.43 -22.32 56.83
C VAL A 215 22.14 -23.48 56.09
N ARG A 216 21.44 -24.44 55.48
CA ARG A 216 22.07 -25.65 54.90
C ARG A 216 22.07 -25.79 53.36
N LEU A 217 21.61 -24.80 52.59
CA LEU A 217 21.53 -24.93 51.13
C LEU A 217 22.34 -23.89 50.32
N PHE A 218 23.15 -23.05 50.98
CA PHE A 218 24.01 -22.06 50.31
C PHE A 218 25.49 -22.47 50.14
N GLU A 219 25.87 -23.70 50.54
CA GLU A 219 27.27 -24.17 50.48
C GLU A 219 27.60 -25.19 49.38
N THR A 220 26.66 -25.57 48.50
CA THR A 220 26.95 -26.59 47.47
C THR A 220 26.40 -26.22 46.09
N ARG A 221 27.12 -25.32 45.38
CA ARG A 221 27.31 -25.28 43.91
C ARG A 221 27.97 -23.95 43.48
N ILE A 222 29.14 -23.70 44.04
CA ILE A 222 30.15 -22.82 43.45
C ILE A 222 31.42 -23.68 43.41
N PHE A 223 31.52 -24.59 42.44
CA PHE A 223 32.75 -25.24 41.93
C PHE A 223 32.34 -26.32 40.91
N GLU A 224 33.21 -26.57 39.93
CA GLU A 224 33.03 -27.33 38.66
C GLU A 224 32.48 -26.44 37.53
N ALA A 225 33.32 -25.78 36.71
CA ALA A 225 34.39 -26.28 35.82
C ALA A 225 33.84 -27.18 34.70
#